data_AF-A0A6B9ZD78-F1
#
_entry.id   AF-A0A6B9ZD78-F1
#
_cell.length_a   1.000
_cell.length_b   1.000
_cell.length_c   1.000
_cell.angle_alpha   90.00
_cell.angle_beta   90.00
_cell.angle_gamma   90.00
#
_symmetry.space_group_name_H-M   'P 1'
#
loop_
_entity.id
_entity.type
_entity.pdbx_description
1 polymer ?
#
loop_
_entity_poly.entity_id
_entity_poly.type
_entity_poly.pdbx_seq_one_letter_code
_entity_poly.pdbx_strand_id
1 'polypeptide(L)'
;MSQIISTTVKDARLSQYAGKILALFAIVLATTFPAITARAQDKATLSGVDHIGINVPDLPQAVQFFSDVLGFTAVTQIGPVSLDSNWKNMNHMHAGTGPVTIKMTRAGDGANIELFYYEKNEGSQQQPGGDDIGATHIAFYTPDIKQSVAYLKSKKVTFLGEPFTMPVGDTEGETWVYFLTPWGAKMELVSYPNGKGYEKKHPAIRLWSPAASTEKPAANDTLSKAQLQQLAATHLQIWNTRDAATRLTRLETLYASDVVFVDAAYISTGLKELNDFIGHLQQQHNTFNFSLARIDANHNAVRLFWNYGDKAHPAAVKGMDLMLVENGKIKSLHAFLDTVNK
;
A
#
# COMPACT_ATOMS: atom_id res chain seq x y z
N MET A 1 -21.22 -35.75 -52.25
CA MET A 1 -20.66 -34.45 -51.79
C MET A 1 -20.87 -34.36 -50.28
N SER A 2 -19.76 -34.21 -49.55
CA SER A 2 -19.55 -34.19 -48.08
C SER A 2 -20.60 -33.37 -47.29
N GLN A 3 -21.24 -33.81 -46.18
CA GLN A 3 -20.80 -33.98 -44.77
C GLN A 3 -19.92 -32.83 -44.23
N ILE A 4 -20.31 -31.94 -43.30
CA ILE A 4 -20.82 -31.99 -41.89
C ILE A 4 -19.70 -31.93 -40.81
N ILE A 5 -19.79 -30.90 -39.94
CA ILE A 5 -19.27 -30.70 -38.54
C ILE A 5 -17.74 -30.54 -38.37
N SER A 6 -17.15 -29.48 -37.81
CA SER A 6 -17.27 -28.65 -36.57
C SER A 6 -16.06 -28.84 -35.65
N THR A 7 -15.30 -27.76 -35.49
CA THR A 7 -14.51 -27.28 -34.34
C THR A 7 -14.03 -28.27 -33.27
N THR A 8 -12.71 -28.43 -33.16
CA THR A 8 -12.03 -28.84 -31.91
C THR A 8 -10.62 -28.23 -31.83
N VAL A 9 -10.45 -27.19 -31.02
CA VAL A 9 -9.13 -26.78 -30.49
C VAL A 9 -9.36 -26.29 -29.06
N LYS A 10 -9.12 -27.16 -28.08
CA LYS A 10 -8.79 -26.84 -26.67
C LYS A 10 -8.66 -28.16 -25.90
N ASP A 11 -7.56 -28.88 -26.11
CA ASP A 11 -7.14 -29.97 -25.22
C ASP A 11 -5.67 -30.36 -25.47
N ALA A 12 -4.74 -29.51 -25.02
CA ALA A 12 -3.30 -29.78 -25.15
C ALA A 12 -2.45 -29.31 -23.95
N ARG A 13 -3.05 -29.06 -22.78
CA ARG A 13 -2.31 -28.56 -21.60
C ARG A 13 -2.50 -29.40 -20.33
N LEU A 14 -2.74 -30.71 -20.45
CA LEU A 14 -2.92 -31.59 -19.28
C LEU A 14 -2.01 -32.83 -19.23
N SER A 15 -1.05 -33.01 -20.13
CA SER A 15 -0.28 -34.27 -20.21
C SER A 15 1.24 -34.18 -20.00
N GLN A 16 1.79 -33.09 -19.43
CA GLN A 16 3.25 -32.91 -19.44
C GLN A 16 3.91 -32.51 -18.12
N TYR A 17 3.57 -33.14 -16.99
CA TYR A 17 4.41 -33.03 -15.77
C TYR A 17 4.43 -34.33 -14.96
N ALA A 18 5.06 -35.36 -15.52
CA ALA A 18 5.53 -36.52 -14.79
C ALA A 18 7.06 -36.59 -14.88
N GLY A 19 7.73 -36.34 -13.75
CA GLY A 19 9.13 -36.71 -13.51
C GLY A 19 10.18 -35.61 -13.73
N LYS A 20 10.65 -35.01 -12.62
CA LYS A 20 12.07 -34.99 -12.22
C LYS A 20 12.26 -34.27 -10.87
N ILE A 21 13.13 -34.88 -10.06
CA ILE A 21 13.42 -34.62 -8.65
C ILE A 21 14.66 -33.69 -8.53
N LEU A 22 14.63 -32.84 -7.50
CA LEU A 22 15.69 -32.03 -6.88
C LEU A 22 16.47 -31.01 -7.74
N ALA A 23 16.15 -29.73 -7.52
CA ALA A 23 17.15 -28.69 -7.36
C ALA A 23 16.65 -27.68 -6.32
N LEU A 24 17.35 -27.62 -5.19
CA LEU A 24 17.17 -26.68 -4.11
C LEU A 24 17.60 -25.29 -4.61
N PHE A 25 16.67 -24.36 -4.78
CA PHE A 25 16.98 -22.92 -4.76
C PHE A 25 15.93 -22.21 -3.91
N ALA A 26 16.42 -21.56 -2.87
CA ALA A 26 15.67 -20.67 -2.01
C ALA A 26 15.07 -19.54 -2.86
N ILE A 27 13.77 -19.63 -3.15
CA ILE A 27 13.02 -18.46 -3.58
C ILE A 27 12.56 -17.76 -2.30
N VAL A 28 13.35 -16.77 -1.88
CA VAL A 28 12.85 -15.69 -1.04
C VAL A 28 11.77 -15.00 -1.84
N LEU A 29 10.50 -15.36 -1.62
CA LEU A 29 9.40 -14.48 -2.00
C LEU A 29 9.48 -13.29 -1.04
N ALA A 30 10.20 -12.25 -1.46
CA ALA A 30 10.02 -10.92 -0.91
C ALA A 30 8.65 -10.42 -1.37
N THR A 31 7.58 -10.84 -0.68
CA THR A 31 6.30 -10.12 -0.75
C THR A 31 6.48 -8.85 0.06
N THR A 32 6.89 -7.78 -0.61
CA THR A 32 6.67 -6.42 -0.10
C THR A 32 5.15 -6.26 0.02
N PHE A 33 4.62 -6.31 1.25
CA PHE A 33 3.26 -5.87 1.52
C PHE A 33 3.26 -4.33 1.44
N PRO A 34 2.50 -3.70 0.52
CA PRO A 34 2.09 -2.33 0.79
C PRO A 34 1.09 -2.39 1.95
N ALA A 35 1.40 -1.70 3.05
CA ALA A 35 0.41 -1.37 4.05
C ALA A 35 -0.71 -0.57 3.36
N ILE A 36 -1.91 -1.13 3.26
CA ILE A 36 -3.10 -0.40 2.81
C ILE A 36 -4.01 -0.20 4.01
N THR A 37 -3.87 0.93 4.69
CA THR A 37 -4.94 1.50 5.52
C THR A 37 -5.32 2.87 4.98
N ALA A 38 -6.33 2.90 4.11
CA ALA A 38 -7.35 3.96 4.04
C ALA A 38 -8.46 3.56 3.05
N ARG A 39 -9.70 3.40 3.52
CA ARG A 39 -10.92 3.51 2.70
C ARG A 39 -11.94 4.35 3.50
N ALA A 40 -12.60 5.40 2.99
CA ALA A 40 -12.79 5.79 1.59
C ALA A 40 -13.11 7.30 1.42
N GLN A 41 -12.62 7.95 0.36
CA GLN A 41 -13.00 9.33 -0.05
C GLN A 41 -14.20 9.27 -1.02
N ASP A 42 -15.39 8.89 -0.51
CA ASP A 42 -16.54 8.43 -1.32
C ASP A 42 -17.40 9.51 -1.99
N LYS A 43 -16.78 10.57 -2.50
CA LYS A 43 -17.44 11.46 -3.47
C LYS A 43 -16.77 11.48 -4.84
N ALA A 44 -15.46 11.24 -4.87
CA ALA A 44 -14.66 11.33 -6.09
C ALA A 44 -13.88 10.06 -6.42
N THR A 45 -14.06 8.96 -5.66
CA THR A 45 -13.39 7.66 -5.90
C THR A 45 -11.85 7.76 -5.93
N LEU A 46 -11.28 8.72 -5.19
CA LEU A 46 -9.84 8.94 -5.13
C LEU A 46 -9.20 8.03 -4.07
N SER A 47 -8.03 7.48 -4.39
CA SER A 47 -7.30 6.57 -3.49
C SER A 47 -6.26 7.28 -2.61
N GLY A 48 -5.82 8.49 -3.00
CA GLY A 48 -4.78 9.24 -2.30
C GLY A 48 -4.05 10.22 -3.21
N VAL A 49 -2.96 10.79 -2.71
CA VAL A 49 -2.03 11.62 -3.49
C VAL A 49 -1.07 10.71 -4.24
N ASP A 50 -1.07 10.77 -5.58
CA ASP A 50 -0.15 9.99 -6.42
C ASP A 50 1.24 10.65 -6.50
N HIS A 51 1.26 11.94 -6.85
CA HIS A 51 2.48 12.74 -6.97
C HIS A 51 2.23 14.24 -6.73
N ILE A 52 3.33 14.98 -6.58
CA ILE A 52 3.35 16.45 -6.49
C ILE A 52 4.26 16.98 -7.60
N GLY A 53 3.75 17.87 -8.44
CA GLY A 53 4.51 18.53 -9.49
C GLY A 53 5.11 19.86 -9.05
N ILE A 54 6.39 20.08 -9.34
CA ILE A 54 7.09 21.35 -9.13
C ILE A 54 7.89 21.77 -10.36
N ASN A 55 7.93 23.07 -10.61
CA ASN A 55 8.79 23.64 -11.66
C ASN A 55 10.21 23.81 -11.13
N VAL A 56 11.20 23.45 -11.95
CA VAL A 56 12.62 23.59 -11.65
C VAL A 56 13.33 24.37 -12.76
N PRO A 57 14.27 25.28 -12.42
CA PRO A 57 14.97 26.08 -13.43
C PRO A 57 16.07 25.30 -14.15
N ASP A 58 16.58 24.23 -13.55
CA ASP A 58 17.66 23.39 -14.08
C ASP A 58 17.39 21.94 -13.67
N LEU A 59 17.14 21.07 -14.65
CA LEU A 59 16.78 19.68 -14.38
C LEU A 59 17.94 18.86 -13.79
N PRO A 60 19.18 18.89 -14.34
CA PRO A 60 20.32 18.23 -13.72
C PRO A 60 20.55 18.63 -12.26
N GLN A 61 20.51 19.93 -11.94
CA GLN A 61 20.69 20.43 -10.58
C GLN A 61 19.59 19.92 -9.65
N ALA A 62 18.33 19.93 -10.12
CA ALA A 62 17.21 19.44 -9.32
C ALA A 62 17.31 17.94 -9.05
N VAL A 63 17.62 17.13 -10.07
CA VAL A 63 17.81 15.68 -9.90
C VAL A 63 18.95 15.40 -8.93
N GLN A 64 20.08 16.10 -9.09
CA GLN A 64 21.22 15.95 -8.18
C GLN A 64 20.85 16.30 -6.74
N PHE A 65 20.12 17.39 -6.53
CA PHE A 65 19.67 17.78 -5.19
C PHE A 65 18.76 16.71 -4.57
N PHE A 66 17.70 16.29 -5.27
CA PHE A 66 16.77 15.31 -4.71
C PHE A 66 17.42 13.93 -4.53
N SER A 67 18.32 13.50 -5.41
CA SER A 67 18.98 12.20 -5.28
C SER A 67 20.17 12.21 -4.34
N ASP A 68 21.15 13.07 -4.54
CA ASP A 68 22.42 13.01 -3.80
C ASP A 68 22.33 13.67 -2.43
N VAL A 69 21.46 14.69 -2.29
CA VAL A 69 21.27 15.39 -1.01
C VAL A 69 20.14 14.76 -0.21
N LEU A 70 18.96 14.53 -0.82
CA LEU A 70 17.80 14.00 -0.08
C LEU A 70 17.63 12.47 -0.15
N GLY A 71 18.42 11.77 -0.97
CA GLY A 71 18.40 10.30 -1.04
C GLY A 71 17.26 9.73 -1.88
N PHE A 72 16.59 10.53 -2.72
CA PHE A 72 15.49 10.07 -3.55
C PHE A 72 15.96 9.41 -4.84
N THR A 73 15.09 8.59 -5.44
CA THR A 73 15.44 7.85 -6.66
C THR A 73 14.74 8.44 -7.88
N ALA A 74 15.50 8.94 -8.85
CA ALA A 74 14.92 9.31 -10.14
C ALA A 74 14.52 8.04 -10.92
N VAL A 75 13.26 7.96 -11.37
CA VAL A 75 12.67 6.71 -11.90
C VAL A 75 12.41 6.80 -13.40
N THR A 76 11.65 7.79 -13.85
CA THR A 76 11.23 7.92 -15.25
C THR A 76 11.52 9.31 -15.79
N GLN A 77 11.42 9.45 -17.11
CA GLN A 77 11.53 10.73 -17.79
C GLN A 77 10.53 10.80 -18.94
N ILE A 78 9.91 11.97 -19.10
CA ILE A 78 9.05 12.32 -20.22
C ILE A 78 9.65 13.55 -20.92
N GLY A 79 9.61 13.57 -22.25
CA GLY A 79 10.03 14.70 -23.07
C GLY A 79 11.49 14.68 -23.52
N PRO A 80 11.95 15.76 -24.18
CA PRO A 80 11.24 17.04 -24.34
C PRO A 80 9.96 16.94 -25.17
N VAL A 81 8.86 17.55 -24.69
CA VAL A 81 7.56 17.63 -25.38
C VAL A 81 7.25 19.08 -25.72
N SER A 82 7.07 19.37 -27.01
CA SER A 82 6.60 20.69 -27.46
C SER A 82 5.17 20.94 -27.02
N LEU A 83 4.90 22.15 -26.53
CA LEU A 83 3.58 22.57 -26.07
C LEU A 83 2.95 23.49 -27.12
N ASP A 84 1.80 23.08 -27.66
CA ASP A 84 1.06 23.90 -28.62
C ASP A 84 0.40 25.12 -27.96
N SER A 85 -0.02 26.08 -28.79
CA SER A 85 -0.61 27.33 -28.32
C SER A 85 -1.91 27.14 -27.54
N ASN A 86 -2.70 26.12 -27.86
CA ASN A 86 -3.95 25.84 -27.15
C ASN A 86 -3.64 25.31 -25.73
N TRP A 87 -2.70 24.37 -25.61
CA TRP A 87 -2.23 23.88 -24.31
C TRP A 87 -1.68 25.01 -23.44
N LYS A 88 -0.81 25.86 -24.02
CA LYS A 88 -0.23 27.00 -23.29
C LYS A 88 -1.30 27.97 -22.79
N ASN A 89 -2.32 28.26 -23.61
CA ASN A 89 -3.42 29.13 -23.22
C ASN A 89 -4.26 28.53 -22.08
N MET A 90 -4.64 27.25 -22.19
CA MET A 90 -5.42 26.54 -21.17
C MET A 90 -4.71 26.46 -19.81
N ASN A 91 -3.38 26.42 -19.82
CA ASN A 91 -2.55 26.30 -18.61
C ASN A 91 -1.91 27.63 -18.19
N HIS A 92 -2.37 28.76 -18.74
CA HIS A 92 -1.87 30.10 -18.41
C HIS A 92 -0.34 30.26 -18.54
N MET A 93 0.24 29.68 -19.59
CA MET A 93 1.68 29.72 -19.86
C MET A 93 2.04 30.85 -20.83
N HIS A 94 3.26 31.36 -20.73
CA HIS A 94 3.82 32.29 -21.70
C HIS A 94 3.97 31.64 -23.09
N ALA A 95 3.67 32.41 -24.14
CA ALA A 95 3.70 31.91 -25.51
C ALA A 95 5.11 31.46 -25.95
N GLY A 96 6.16 32.14 -25.47
CA GLY A 96 7.55 31.85 -25.80
C GLY A 96 8.19 30.69 -25.02
N THR A 97 7.55 30.20 -23.94
CA THR A 97 8.04 29.03 -23.19
C THR A 97 8.18 27.82 -24.11
N GLY A 98 9.34 27.18 -24.10
CA GLY A 98 9.70 26.06 -24.96
C GLY A 98 9.18 24.70 -24.48
N PRO A 99 9.72 23.61 -25.05
CA PRO A 99 9.36 22.24 -24.67
C PRO A 99 9.57 21.94 -23.19
N VAL A 100 8.77 21.01 -22.65
CA VAL A 100 8.88 20.54 -21.27
C VAL A 100 9.55 19.17 -21.20
N THR A 101 10.44 18.99 -20.23
CA THR A 101 10.95 17.69 -19.80
C THR A 101 10.53 17.46 -18.35
N ILE A 102 10.01 16.27 -18.05
CA ILE A 102 9.52 15.91 -16.72
C ILE A 102 10.34 14.72 -16.20
N LYS A 103 10.88 14.84 -14.99
CA LYS A 103 11.54 13.71 -14.29
C LYS A 103 10.72 13.31 -13.08
N MET A 104 10.28 12.05 -13.01
CA MET A 104 9.62 11.52 -11.81
C MET A 104 10.66 10.98 -10.84
N THR A 105 10.54 11.39 -9.59
CA THR A 105 11.44 11.03 -8.49
C THR A 105 10.65 10.39 -7.36
N ARG A 106 11.07 9.20 -6.92
CA ARG A 106 10.51 8.47 -5.80
C ARG A 106 11.09 9.00 -4.48
N ALA A 107 10.23 9.61 -3.65
CA ALA A 107 10.58 10.16 -2.35
C ALA A 107 10.30 9.16 -1.22
N GLY A 108 11.19 8.18 -1.03
CA GLY A 108 11.04 7.13 -0.02
C GLY A 108 9.74 6.33 -0.19
N ASP A 109 9.02 6.09 0.91
CA ASP A 109 7.75 5.37 0.94
C ASP A 109 6.52 6.31 0.89
N GLY A 110 6.68 7.51 0.34
CA GLY A 110 5.63 8.52 0.16
C GLY A 110 5.20 8.75 -1.29
N ALA A 111 4.54 9.90 -1.51
CA ALA A 111 4.15 10.37 -2.84
C ALA A 111 5.39 10.64 -3.72
N ASN A 112 5.21 10.54 -5.04
CA ASN A 112 6.29 10.86 -5.98
C ASN A 112 6.39 12.38 -6.21
N ILE A 113 7.53 12.85 -6.70
CA ILE A 113 7.74 14.24 -7.10
C ILE A 113 8.03 14.30 -8.59
N GLU A 114 7.26 15.11 -9.33
CA GLU A 114 7.53 15.44 -10.71
C GLU A 114 8.31 16.75 -10.80
N LEU A 115 9.48 16.69 -11.45
CA LEU A 115 10.33 17.85 -11.71
C LEU A 115 10.08 18.33 -13.14
N PHE A 116 9.37 19.45 -13.29
CA PHE A 116 9.06 20.08 -14.57
C PHE A 116 10.13 21.09 -14.96
N TYR A 117 10.86 20.80 -16.03
CA TYR A 117 11.80 21.73 -16.63
C TYR A 117 11.28 22.21 -17.98
N TYR A 118 11.16 23.52 -18.16
CA TYR A 118 10.78 24.13 -19.43
C TYR A 118 11.99 24.79 -20.08
N GLU A 119 12.30 24.41 -21.31
CA GLU A 119 13.29 25.11 -22.11
C GLU A 119 12.83 26.55 -22.38
N LYS A 120 13.74 27.52 -22.35
CA LYS A 120 13.42 28.95 -22.54
C LYS A 120 12.21 29.40 -21.70
N ASN A 121 12.17 29.00 -20.43
CA ASN A 121 11.09 29.37 -19.53
C ASN A 121 10.99 30.90 -19.39
N GLU A 122 9.86 31.48 -19.79
CA GLU A 122 9.55 32.91 -19.63
C GLU A 122 8.76 33.21 -18.35
N GLY A 123 8.45 32.19 -17.55
CA GLY A 123 7.81 32.35 -16.25
C GLY A 123 8.70 33.05 -15.23
N SER A 124 8.07 33.57 -14.17
CA SER A 124 8.78 34.23 -13.06
C SER A 124 9.79 33.29 -12.40
N GLN A 125 11.00 33.80 -12.15
CA GLN A 125 12.01 33.13 -11.33
C GLN A 125 11.99 33.61 -9.87
N GLN A 126 11.14 34.59 -9.55
CA GLN A 126 10.95 35.06 -8.19
C GLN A 126 10.06 34.07 -7.43
N GLN A 127 10.55 33.59 -6.28
CA GLN A 127 9.76 32.78 -5.36
C GLN A 127 8.58 33.59 -4.84
N PRO A 128 7.39 32.98 -4.67
CA PRO A 128 6.24 33.68 -4.12
C PRO A 128 6.52 34.16 -2.69
N GLY A 129 5.88 35.27 -2.31
CA GLY A 129 5.78 35.69 -0.92
C GLY A 129 5.17 34.59 -0.07
N GLY A 130 5.54 34.53 1.22
CA GLY A 130 5.11 33.44 2.10
C GLY A 130 3.58 33.36 2.31
N ASP A 131 2.89 34.45 2.05
CA ASP A 131 1.45 34.69 2.17
C ASP A 131 0.73 34.80 0.80
N ASP A 132 1.46 34.67 -0.31
CA ASP A 132 0.86 34.69 -1.65
C ASP A 132 -0.05 33.48 -1.86
N ILE A 133 -1.16 33.69 -2.56
CA ILE A 133 -2.06 32.61 -2.98
C ILE A 133 -1.29 31.67 -3.92
N GLY A 134 -1.03 30.44 -3.47
CA GLY A 134 -0.24 29.45 -4.20
C GLY A 134 1.18 29.26 -3.66
N ALA A 135 1.63 30.09 -2.71
CA ALA A 135 2.85 29.82 -1.96
C ALA A 135 2.71 28.51 -1.19
N THR A 136 3.64 27.58 -1.43
CA THR A 136 3.58 26.22 -0.87
C THR A 136 4.96 25.71 -0.51
N HIS A 137 5.02 24.52 0.09
CA HIS A 137 6.24 23.76 0.33
C HIS A 137 5.90 22.26 0.37
N ILE A 138 6.91 21.41 0.19
CA ILE A 138 6.79 19.97 0.41
C ILE A 138 7.44 19.64 1.75
N ALA A 139 6.72 18.95 2.62
CA ALA A 139 7.22 18.52 3.93
C ALA A 139 7.70 17.07 3.89
N PHE A 140 8.92 16.84 4.39
CA PHE A 140 9.57 15.54 4.47
C PHE A 140 9.69 15.12 5.92
N TYR A 141 9.14 13.96 6.23
CA TYR A 141 9.28 13.39 7.57
C TYR A 141 10.69 12.86 7.81
N THR A 142 11.21 13.07 9.01
CA THR A 142 12.42 12.41 9.51
C THR A 142 12.22 11.95 10.95
N PRO A 143 12.60 10.72 11.33
CA PRO A 143 12.49 10.25 12.71
C PRO A 143 13.44 10.99 13.66
N ASP A 144 14.58 11.48 13.15
CA ASP A 144 15.53 12.32 13.88
C ASP A 144 15.77 13.61 13.09
N ILE A 145 15.13 14.69 13.51
CA ILE A 145 15.30 15.99 12.86
C ILE A 145 16.67 16.61 13.12
N LYS A 146 17.31 16.31 14.26
CA LYS A 146 18.63 16.88 14.59
C LYS A 146 19.69 16.28 13.68
N GLN A 147 19.67 14.96 13.50
CA GLN A 147 20.56 14.26 12.59
C GLN A 147 20.38 14.76 11.15
N SER A 148 19.13 14.84 10.68
CA SER A 148 18.83 15.28 9.31
C SER A 148 19.24 16.73 9.06
N VAL A 149 18.99 17.64 10.02
CA VAL A 149 19.46 19.03 9.91
C VAL A 149 20.98 19.11 9.86
N ALA A 150 21.69 18.38 10.73
CA ALA A 150 23.15 18.36 10.73
C ALA A 150 23.71 17.85 9.39
N TYR A 151 23.14 16.78 8.86
CA TYR A 151 23.51 16.24 7.56
C TYR A 151 23.25 17.24 6.42
N LEU A 152 22.06 17.83 6.34
CA LEU A 152 21.73 18.81 5.29
C LEU A 152 22.58 20.08 5.39
N LYS A 153 22.86 20.57 6.60
CA LYS A 153 23.82 21.67 6.81
C LYS A 153 25.22 21.30 6.29
N SER A 154 25.68 20.05 6.47
CA SER A 154 26.96 19.56 5.91
C SER A 154 26.98 19.54 4.37
N LYS A 155 25.80 19.43 3.75
CA LYS A 155 25.60 19.54 2.30
C LYS A 155 25.35 20.98 1.82
N LYS A 156 25.57 21.98 2.69
CA LYS A 156 25.39 23.42 2.41
C LYS A 156 23.94 23.82 2.10
N VAL A 157 22.97 23.06 2.61
CA VAL A 157 21.55 23.44 2.51
C VAL A 157 21.27 24.61 3.45
N THR A 158 20.56 25.61 2.94
CA THR A 158 20.16 26.80 3.71
C THR A 158 18.87 26.52 4.49
N PHE A 159 18.92 26.69 5.80
CA PHE A 159 17.75 26.60 6.68
C PHE A 159 17.19 27.98 7.02
N LEU A 160 15.86 28.08 7.16
CA LEU A 160 15.16 29.27 7.63
C LEU A 160 14.89 29.14 9.13
N GLY A 161 15.93 29.35 9.93
CA GLY A 161 15.89 29.22 11.38
C GLY A 161 16.37 27.85 11.88
N GLU A 162 16.03 27.56 13.13
CA GLU A 162 16.36 26.29 13.81
C GLU A 162 15.09 25.46 14.04
N PRO A 163 15.21 24.13 14.24
CA PRO A 163 14.07 23.27 14.57
C PRO A 163 13.23 23.80 15.73
N PHE A 164 11.94 23.95 15.47
CA PHE A 164 10.96 24.43 16.45
C PHE A 164 10.01 23.31 16.83
N THR A 165 9.93 22.99 18.12
CA THR A 165 8.98 22.00 18.67
C THR A 165 7.72 22.71 19.16
N MET A 166 6.57 22.27 18.65
CA MET A 166 5.26 22.78 19.04
C MET A 166 4.94 22.42 20.49
N PRO A 167 4.74 23.41 21.38
CA PRO A 167 4.59 23.14 22.81
C PRO A 167 3.18 22.69 23.21
N VAL A 168 2.15 23.03 22.43
CA VAL A 168 0.73 22.75 22.72
C VAL A 168 -0.09 22.68 21.42
N GLY A 169 -1.33 22.18 21.52
CA GLY A 169 -2.30 22.17 20.43
C GLY A 169 -2.31 20.85 19.64
N ASP A 170 -2.97 20.86 18.48
CA ASP A 170 -3.14 19.65 17.66
C ASP A 170 -1.81 19.08 17.16
N THR A 171 -0.80 19.94 16.96
CA THR A 171 0.55 19.56 16.58
C THR A 171 1.53 19.49 17.75
N GLU A 172 1.07 19.49 19.01
CA GLU A 172 1.95 19.35 20.18
C GLU A 172 2.91 18.15 20.00
N GLY A 173 4.21 18.38 20.24
CA GLY A 173 5.27 17.38 20.08
C GLY A 173 5.84 17.25 18.66
N GLU A 174 5.20 17.84 17.65
CA GLU A 174 5.78 18.00 16.32
C GLU A 174 6.95 18.98 16.37
N THR A 175 8.06 18.61 15.72
CA THR A 175 9.19 19.49 15.48
C THR A 175 9.37 19.70 13.99
N TRP A 176 9.51 20.95 13.56
CA TRP A 176 9.65 21.29 12.14
C TRP A 176 10.71 22.37 11.90
N VAL A 177 11.21 22.45 10.67
CA VAL A 177 12.07 23.53 10.19
C VAL A 177 12.00 23.64 8.67
N TYR A 178 12.01 24.86 8.14
CA TYR A 178 12.10 25.09 6.70
C TYR A 178 13.54 25.11 6.20
N PHE A 179 13.75 24.64 4.98
CA PHE A 179 14.99 24.78 4.23
C PHE A 179 14.71 25.13 2.76
N LEU A 180 15.75 25.56 2.05
CA LEU A 180 15.64 25.96 0.65
C LEU A 180 16.34 24.96 -0.27
N THR A 181 15.72 24.71 -1.42
CA THR A 181 16.42 24.10 -2.56
C THR A 181 17.49 25.05 -3.13
N PRO A 182 18.40 24.58 -4.01
CA PRO A 182 19.39 25.44 -4.65
C PRO A 182 18.81 26.63 -5.43
N TRP A 183 17.55 26.53 -5.88
CA TRP A 183 16.83 27.60 -6.58
C TRP A 183 15.85 28.38 -5.68
N GLY A 184 15.95 28.20 -4.37
CA GLY A 184 15.20 28.98 -3.39
C GLY A 184 13.77 28.51 -3.12
N ALA A 185 13.33 27.38 -3.68
CA ALA A 185 12.03 26.84 -3.33
C ALA A 185 12.03 26.34 -1.88
N LYS A 186 10.95 26.65 -1.14
CA LYS A 186 10.81 26.30 0.28
C LYS A 186 10.39 24.83 0.43
N MET A 187 11.07 24.14 1.34
CA MET A 187 10.80 22.76 1.75
C MET A 187 10.78 22.67 3.28
N GLU A 188 10.15 21.65 3.84
CA GLU A 188 10.06 21.45 5.30
C GLU A 188 10.65 20.10 5.71
N LEU A 189 11.40 20.07 6.81
CA LEU A 189 11.59 18.85 7.59
C LEU A 189 10.60 18.84 8.74
N VAL A 190 9.94 17.72 8.96
CA VAL A 190 8.98 17.52 10.05
C VAL A 190 9.27 16.22 10.80
N SER A 191 9.08 16.20 12.11
CA SER A 191 9.34 15.05 12.96
C SER A 191 8.37 15.00 14.13
N TYR A 192 7.80 13.82 14.38
CA TYR A 192 6.86 13.56 15.46
C TYR A 192 6.94 12.08 15.88
N PRO A 193 8.11 11.59 16.34
CA PRO A 193 8.31 10.16 16.63
C PRO A 193 7.38 9.61 17.72
N ASN A 194 6.77 10.49 18.53
CA ASN A 194 5.83 10.14 19.59
C ASN A 194 4.36 10.48 19.22
N GLY A 195 4.07 10.70 17.95
CA GLY A 195 2.78 11.19 17.46
C GLY A 195 2.56 12.68 17.69
N LYS A 196 1.47 13.22 17.15
CA LYS A 196 1.04 14.62 17.35
C LYS A 196 0.00 14.76 18.46
N GLY A 197 -0.12 15.97 19.02
CA GLY A 197 -1.05 16.30 20.11
C GLY A 197 -2.49 15.80 19.92
N TYR A 198 -3.05 15.95 18.71
CA TYR A 198 -4.42 15.54 18.43
C TYR A 198 -4.64 14.02 18.56
N GLU A 199 -3.59 13.20 18.34
CA GLU A 199 -3.68 11.74 18.40
C GLU A 199 -3.92 11.23 19.83
N LYS A 200 -3.53 12.01 20.85
CA LYS A 200 -3.77 11.70 22.27
C LYS A 200 -5.28 11.56 22.58
N LYS A 201 -6.15 12.13 21.75
CA LYS A 201 -7.62 12.05 21.89
C LYS A 201 -8.23 10.86 21.14
N HIS A 202 -7.43 9.94 20.59
CA HIS A 202 -7.87 8.76 19.87
C HIS A 202 -8.90 9.05 18.75
N PRO A 203 -8.60 9.94 17.79
CA PRO A 203 -9.53 10.27 16.73
C PRO A 203 -9.80 9.05 15.85
N ALA A 204 -11.03 8.95 15.32
CA ALA A 204 -11.43 7.88 14.41
C ALA A 204 -10.63 7.90 13.09
N ILE A 205 -10.13 9.07 12.69
CA ILE A 205 -9.33 9.28 11.49
C ILE A 205 -8.05 10.00 11.91
N ARG A 206 -6.90 9.53 11.42
CA ARG A 206 -5.59 10.16 11.60
C ARG A 206 -5.10 10.75 10.29
N LEU A 207 -4.29 11.80 10.39
CA LEU A 207 -3.49 12.26 9.26
C LEU A 207 -2.57 11.14 8.79
N TRP A 208 -2.43 10.99 7.47
CA TRP A 208 -1.46 10.06 6.91
C TRP A 208 -0.05 10.44 7.35
N SER A 209 0.79 9.43 7.64
CA SER A 209 2.17 9.63 8.04
C SER A 209 3.10 8.58 7.43
N PRO A 210 4.28 8.98 6.93
CA PRO A 210 5.34 8.06 6.52
C PRO A 210 6.19 7.57 7.71
N ALA A 211 5.90 7.98 8.96
CA ALA A 211 6.80 7.83 10.12
C ALA A 211 7.18 6.40 10.47
N ALA A 212 6.30 5.44 10.20
CA ALA A 212 6.57 4.01 10.23
C ALA A 212 5.30 3.27 9.82
N SER A 213 5.33 2.66 8.64
CA SER A 213 4.53 1.52 8.23
C SER A 213 5.06 0.20 8.82
N THR A 214 5.99 0.24 9.79
CA THR A 214 6.27 -0.94 10.60
C THR A 214 5.08 -1.14 11.51
N GLU A 215 4.15 -1.99 11.08
CA GLU A 215 3.13 -2.59 11.91
C GLU A 215 3.79 -3.25 13.11
N LYS A 216 4.08 -2.47 14.14
CA LYS A 216 4.07 -3.00 15.48
C LYS A 216 2.59 -3.28 15.74
N PRO A 217 2.19 -4.55 15.94
CA PRO A 217 0.82 -4.84 16.32
C PRO A 217 0.47 -3.94 17.50
N ALA A 218 -0.66 -3.23 17.40
CA ALA A 218 -1.07 -2.37 18.48
C ALA A 218 -1.26 -3.23 19.74
N ALA A 219 -1.09 -2.66 20.94
CA ALA A 219 -1.15 -3.44 22.19
C ALA A 219 -2.49 -4.19 22.37
N ASN A 220 -3.54 -3.74 21.69
CA ASN A 220 -4.87 -4.33 21.62
C ASN A 220 -5.05 -5.40 20.52
N ASP A 221 -4.07 -5.63 19.64
CA ASP A 221 -4.15 -6.65 18.59
C ASP A 221 -3.74 -8.05 19.07
N THR A 222 -3.39 -8.19 20.35
CA THR A 222 -3.16 -9.51 20.96
C THR A 222 -4.51 -10.14 21.32
N LEU A 223 -4.91 -11.17 20.57
CA LEU A 223 -6.17 -11.87 20.79
C LEU A 223 -6.09 -12.76 22.05
N SER A 224 -7.03 -12.58 22.97
CA SER A 224 -7.23 -13.52 24.09
C SER A 224 -7.68 -14.89 23.58
N LYS A 225 -7.52 -15.92 24.41
CA LYS A 225 -7.99 -17.28 24.10
C LYS A 225 -9.47 -17.33 23.71
N ALA A 226 -10.32 -16.54 24.39
CA ALA A 226 -11.74 -16.46 24.08
C ALA A 226 -11.99 -15.81 22.70
N GLN A 227 -11.26 -14.75 22.37
CA GLN A 227 -11.34 -14.09 21.05
C GLN A 227 -10.86 -15.01 19.94
N LEU A 228 -9.80 -15.79 20.15
CA LEU A 228 -9.34 -16.79 19.17
C LEU A 228 -10.41 -17.86 18.91
N GLN A 229 -11.05 -18.38 19.96
CA GLN A 229 -12.13 -19.36 19.80
C GLN A 229 -13.32 -18.77 19.05
N GLN A 230 -13.71 -17.54 19.36
CA GLN A 230 -14.79 -16.85 18.65
C GLN A 230 -14.43 -16.61 17.18
N LEU A 231 -13.20 -16.16 16.90
CA LEU A 231 -12.70 -15.95 15.54
C LEU A 231 -12.77 -17.26 14.76
N ALA A 232 -12.28 -18.37 15.32
CA ALA A 232 -12.33 -19.68 14.67
C ALA A 232 -13.76 -20.14 14.40
N ALA A 233 -14.67 -19.99 15.37
CA ALA A 233 -16.07 -20.36 15.22
C ALA A 233 -16.74 -19.56 14.09
N THR A 234 -16.56 -18.23 14.08
CA THR A 234 -17.14 -17.35 13.04
C THR A 234 -16.52 -17.65 11.67
N HIS A 235 -15.20 -17.83 11.59
CA HIS A 235 -14.49 -18.17 10.36
C HIS A 235 -15.02 -19.46 9.74
N LEU A 236 -15.07 -20.54 10.52
CA LEU A 236 -15.55 -21.84 10.03
C LEU A 236 -17.06 -21.81 9.70
N GLN A 237 -17.85 -21.01 10.41
CA GLN A 237 -19.25 -20.80 10.07
C GLN A 237 -19.39 -20.14 8.68
N ILE A 238 -18.58 -19.13 8.38
CA ILE A 238 -18.55 -18.48 7.06
C ILE A 238 -18.20 -19.49 5.97
N TRP A 239 -17.10 -20.22 6.17
CA TRP A 239 -16.59 -21.20 5.20
C TRP A 239 -17.48 -22.43 5.01
N ASN A 240 -18.42 -22.68 5.92
CA ASN A 240 -19.46 -23.71 5.80
C ASN A 240 -20.84 -23.17 5.37
N THR A 241 -21.03 -21.85 5.29
CA THR A 241 -22.30 -21.25 4.86
C THR A 241 -22.45 -21.41 3.35
N ARG A 242 -23.50 -22.11 2.90
CA ARG A 242 -23.74 -22.40 1.48
C ARG A 242 -24.37 -21.26 0.71
N ASP A 243 -25.34 -20.59 1.32
CA ASP A 243 -26.03 -19.46 0.72
C ASP A 243 -25.07 -18.26 0.53
N ALA A 244 -24.96 -17.79 -0.71
CA ALA A 244 -23.95 -16.78 -1.07
C ALA A 244 -24.25 -15.41 -0.47
N ALA A 245 -25.52 -15.03 -0.36
CA ALA A 245 -25.92 -13.75 0.22
C ALA A 245 -25.66 -13.73 1.73
N THR A 246 -26.06 -14.80 2.43
CA THR A 246 -25.80 -14.99 3.85
C THR A 246 -24.30 -15.04 4.16
N ARG A 247 -23.52 -15.74 3.32
CA ARG A 247 -22.05 -15.81 3.50
C ARG A 247 -21.41 -14.44 3.32
N LEU A 248 -21.84 -13.64 2.35
CA LEU A 248 -21.35 -12.27 2.15
C LEU A 248 -21.62 -11.37 3.37
N THR A 249 -22.84 -11.36 3.90
CA THR A 249 -23.15 -10.60 5.12
C THR A 249 -22.31 -11.04 6.31
N ARG A 250 -21.99 -12.34 6.43
CA ARG A 250 -21.11 -12.84 7.50
C ARG A 250 -19.65 -12.47 7.27
N LEU A 251 -19.17 -12.50 6.03
CA LEU A 251 -17.82 -12.03 5.67
C LEU A 251 -17.61 -10.59 6.16
N GLU A 252 -18.57 -9.69 5.93
CA GLU A 252 -18.51 -8.30 6.41
C GLU A 252 -18.33 -8.17 7.94
N THR A 253 -18.74 -9.18 8.72
CA THR A 253 -18.58 -9.18 10.18
C THR A 253 -17.16 -9.50 10.65
N LEU A 254 -16.38 -10.26 9.89
CA LEU A 254 -15.07 -10.77 10.33
C LEU A 254 -13.91 -10.33 9.44
N TYR A 255 -14.14 -10.04 8.17
CA TYR A 255 -13.10 -9.73 7.18
C TYR A 255 -13.07 -8.25 6.84
N ALA A 256 -11.88 -7.73 6.55
CA ALA A 256 -11.71 -6.38 6.00
C ALA A 256 -12.32 -6.30 4.59
N SER A 257 -12.88 -5.15 4.22
CA SER A 257 -13.54 -4.97 2.91
C SER A 257 -12.59 -5.19 1.73
N ASP A 258 -11.28 -5.03 1.97
CA ASP A 258 -10.18 -5.23 1.05
C ASP A 258 -9.27 -6.42 1.45
N VAL A 259 -9.84 -7.44 2.10
CA VAL A 259 -9.10 -8.67 2.45
C VAL A 259 -8.37 -9.25 1.24
N VAL A 260 -7.14 -9.69 1.44
CA VAL A 260 -6.43 -10.52 0.47
C VAL A 260 -6.50 -11.99 0.91
N PHE A 261 -6.98 -12.86 0.02
CA PHE A 261 -6.91 -14.29 0.20
C PHE A 261 -5.95 -14.91 -0.81
N VAL A 262 -5.10 -15.81 -0.33
CA VAL A 262 -4.09 -16.51 -1.13
C VAL A 262 -4.15 -18.00 -0.81
N ASP A 263 -4.28 -18.82 -1.84
CA ASP A 263 -3.93 -20.23 -1.78
C ASP A 263 -2.86 -20.57 -2.85
N ALA A 264 -2.52 -21.84 -3.01
CA ALA A 264 -1.47 -22.27 -3.94
C ALA A 264 -1.77 -21.98 -5.43
N ALA A 265 -3.04 -21.82 -5.81
CA ALA A 265 -3.49 -21.71 -7.20
C ALA A 265 -4.30 -20.42 -7.49
N TYR A 266 -4.68 -19.67 -6.45
CA TYR A 266 -5.61 -18.56 -6.56
C TYR A 266 -5.29 -17.43 -5.57
N ILE A 267 -5.51 -16.20 -6.03
CA ILE A 267 -5.44 -14.98 -5.23
C ILE A 267 -6.70 -14.18 -5.49
N SER A 268 -7.35 -13.69 -4.43
CA SER A 268 -8.47 -12.77 -4.51
C SER A 268 -8.29 -11.54 -3.63
N THR A 269 -8.87 -10.42 -4.08
CA THR A 269 -8.94 -9.18 -3.29
C THR A 269 -10.39 -8.77 -3.04
N GLY A 270 -10.73 -8.51 -1.79
CA GLY A 270 -12.03 -8.04 -1.34
C GLY A 270 -13.07 -9.14 -1.13
N LEU A 271 -14.16 -8.77 -0.43
CA LEU A 271 -15.16 -9.72 0.06
C LEU A 271 -15.90 -10.47 -1.05
N LYS A 272 -16.17 -9.81 -2.19
CA LYS A 272 -16.91 -10.42 -3.30
C LYS A 272 -16.15 -11.60 -3.90
N GLU A 273 -14.89 -11.41 -4.24
CA GLU A 273 -14.08 -12.46 -4.86
C GLU A 273 -13.86 -13.64 -3.91
N LEU A 274 -13.59 -13.36 -2.63
CA LEU A 274 -13.51 -14.40 -1.60
C LEU A 274 -14.84 -15.16 -1.45
N ASN A 275 -15.98 -14.45 -1.45
CA ASN A 275 -17.30 -15.09 -1.39
C ASN A 275 -17.57 -16.00 -2.58
N ASP A 276 -17.18 -15.57 -3.79
CA ASP A 276 -17.30 -16.33 -5.01
C ASP A 276 -16.41 -17.59 -4.95
N PHE A 277 -15.15 -17.45 -4.52
CA PHE A 277 -14.22 -18.58 -4.34
C PHE A 277 -14.78 -19.65 -3.39
N ILE A 278 -15.22 -19.25 -2.19
CA ILE A 278 -15.81 -20.20 -1.22
C ILE A 278 -17.03 -20.90 -1.82
N GLY A 279 -17.85 -20.17 -2.58
CA GLY A 279 -19.01 -20.73 -3.27
C GLY A 279 -18.63 -21.82 -4.28
N HIS A 280 -17.61 -21.59 -5.10
CA HIS A 280 -17.12 -22.57 -6.07
C HIS A 280 -16.55 -23.82 -5.37
N LEU A 281 -15.74 -23.64 -4.33
CA LEU A 281 -15.20 -24.75 -3.53
C LEU A 281 -16.31 -25.63 -2.95
N GLN A 282 -17.34 -25.00 -2.38
CA GLN A 282 -18.50 -25.69 -1.80
C GLN A 282 -19.36 -26.42 -2.84
N GLN A 283 -19.40 -25.96 -4.09
CA GLN A 283 -20.10 -26.65 -5.18
C GLN A 283 -19.36 -27.92 -5.61
N GLN A 284 -18.02 -27.89 -5.60
CA GLN A 284 -17.19 -29.06 -5.91
C GLN A 284 -17.30 -30.15 -4.84
N HIS A 285 -17.51 -29.76 -3.57
CA HIS A 285 -17.64 -30.67 -2.43
C HIS A 285 -18.88 -30.36 -1.58
N ASN A 286 -20.06 -30.73 -2.10
CA ASN A 286 -21.35 -30.38 -1.51
C ASN A 286 -21.63 -31.01 -0.13
N THR A 287 -20.97 -32.12 0.23
CA THR A 287 -21.12 -32.80 1.53
C THR A 287 -20.01 -32.46 2.53
N PHE A 288 -18.94 -31.79 2.10
CA PHE A 288 -17.75 -31.56 2.93
C PHE A 288 -17.90 -30.32 3.79
N ASN A 289 -17.46 -30.37 5.04
CA ASN A 289 -17.46 -29.21 5.93
C ASN A 289 -16.08 -29.04 6.57
N PHE A 290 -15.74 -27.78 6.84
CA PHE A 290 -14.59 -27.41 7.64
C PHE A 290 -14.87 -27.62 9.13
N SER A 291 -13.88 -28.11 9.86
CA SER A 291 -13.91 -28.20 11.32
C SER A 291 -12.57 -27.78 11.92
N LEU A 292 -12.59 -27.25 13.14
CA LEU A 292 -11.38 -26.78 13.82
C LEU A 292 -10.53 -27.96 14.27
N ALA A 293 -9.24 -27.96 13.93
CA ALA A 293 -8.26 -28.88 14.49
C ALA A 293 -7.52 -28.26 15.67
N ARG A 294 -6.93 -27.07 15.47
CA ARG A 294 -6.29 -26.28 16.53
C ARG A 294 -6.17 -24.82 16.10
N ILE A 295 -5.98 -23.93 17.06
CA ILE A 295 -5.71 -22.52 16.81
C ILE A 295 -4.68 -22.00 17.80
N ASP A 296 -3.75 -21.18 17.30
CA ASP A 296 -2.84 -20.39 18.11
C ASP A 296 -2.60 -19.04 17.45
N ALA A 297 -1.95 -18.12 18.16
CA ALA A 297 -1.60 -16.82 17.64
C ALA A 297 -0.29 -16.31 18.24
N ASN A 298 0.38 -15.45 17.49
CA ASN A 298 1.45 -14.57 17.95
C ASN A 298 1.03 -13.13 17.65
N HIS A 299 0.65 -12.38 18.69
CA HIS A 299 -0.02 -11.08 18.55
C HIS A 299 -1.23 -11.16 17.61
N ASN A 300 -1.16 -10.47 16.47
CA ASN A 300 -2.22 -10.34 15.49
C ASN A 300 -2.13 -11.37 14.35
N ALA A 301 -1.09 -12.21 14.36
CA ALA A 301 -0.93 -13.31 13.42
C ALA A 301 -1.53 -14.59 14.02
N VAL A 302 -2.61 -15.08 13.42
CA VAL A 302 -3.35 -16.27 13.85
C VAL A 302 -3.02 -17.44 12.93
N ARG A 303 -2.77 -18.62 13.49
CA ARG A 303 -2.73 -19.88 12.74
C ARG A 303 -3.93 -20.73 13.12
N LEU A 304 -4.86 -20.91 12.18
CA LEU A 304 -6.03 -21.76 12.34
C LEU A 304 -5.83 -23.03 11.52
N PHE A 305 -5.68 -24.15 12.19
CA PHE A 305 -5.57 -25.46 11.57
C PHE A 305 -6.95 -26.08 11.48
N TRP A 306 -7.29 -26.60 10.31
CA TRP A 306 -8.62 -27.11 10.01
C TRP A 306 -8.56 -28.48 9.36
N ASN A 307 -9.66 -29.22 9.52
CA ASN A 307 -9.97 -30.41 8.74
C ASN A 307 -11.11 -30.08 7.77
N TYR A 308 -11.11 -30.70 6.60
CA TYR A 308 -12.14 -30.57 5.59
C TYR A 308 -12.55 -31.95 5.07
N GLY A 309 -13.82 -32.30 5.19
CA GLY A 309 -14.28 -33.65 4.89
C GLY A 309 -15.78 -33.85 5.08
N ASP A 310 -16.27 -35.00 4.60
CA ASP A 310 -17.65 -35.43 4.83
C ASP A 310 -17.81 -36.19 6.17
N LYS A 311 -19.01 -36.72 6.43
CA LYS A 311 -19.28 -37.46 7.68
C LYS A 311 -18.46 -38.76 7.83
N ALA A 312 -18.10 -39.41 6.72
CA ALA A 312 -17.35 -40.66 6.74
C ALA A 312 -15.85 -40.41 6.88
N HIS A 313 -15.35 -39.32 6.27
CA HIS A 313 -13.95 -38.94 6.26
C HIS A 313 -13.81 -37.46 6.69
N PRO A 314 -14.06 -37.13 7.97
CA PRO A 314 -14.14 -35.73 8.43
C PRO A 314 -12.83 -34.95 8.32
N ALA A 315 -11.71 -35.63 8.08
CA ALA A 315 -10.39 -35.03 7.85
C ALA A 315 -9.73 -35.56 6.57
N ALA A 316 -10.53 -35.72 5.50
CA ALA A 316 -10.04 -36.11 4.18
C ALA A 316 -8.97 -35.15 3.63
N VAL A 317 -9.13 -33.85 3.90
CA VAL A 317 -8.14 -32.82 3.63
C VAL A 317 -7.84 -32.08 4.94
N LYS A 318 -6.59 -31.67 5.12
CA LYS A 318 -6.13 -30.90 6.26
C LYS A 318 -5.36 -29.69 5.77
N GLY A 319 -5.36 -28.63 6.57
CA GLY A 319 -4.63 -27.43 6.24
C GLY A 319 -4.55 -26.46 7.40
N MET A 320 -3.95 -25.31 7.10
CA MET A 320 -3.71 -24.21 8.01
C MET A 320 -3.93 -22.89 7.29
N ASP A 321 -4.71 -22.04 7.93
CA ASP A 321 -4.91 -20.66 7.55
C ASP A 321 -4.02 -19.76 8.41
N LEU A 322 -3.10 -19.03 7.79
CA LEU A 322 -2.37 -17.93 8.42
C LEU A 322 -3.15 -16.64 8.19
N MET A 323 -3.64 -16.04 9.27
CA MET A 323 -4.45 -14.84 9.24
C MET A 323 -3.72 -13.67 9.86
N LEU A 324 -3.70 -12.52 9.19
CA LEU A 324 -3.30 -11.25 9.80
C LEU A 324 -4.56 -10.49 10.17
N VAL A 325 -4.68 -10.15 11.45
CA VAL A 325 -5.82 -9.40 11.99
C VAL A 325 -5.39 -7.95 12.21
N GLU A 326 -6.20 -7.01 11.73
CA GLU A 326 -6.03 -5.58 11.93
C GLU A 326 -7.36 -4.98 12.35
N ASN A 327 -7.37 -4.15 13.39
CA ASN A 327 -8.58 -3.48 13.88
C ASN A 327 -9.74 -4.47 14.13
N GLY A 328 -9.43 -5.70 14.58
CA GLY A 328 -10.40 -6.76 14.85
C GLY A 328 -10.97 -7.46 13.61
N LYS A 329 -10.43 -7.23 12.40
CA LYS A 329 -10.84 -7.87 11.14
C LYS A 329 -9.69 -8.65 10.51
N ILE A 330 -9.99 -9.75 9.82
CA ILE A 330 -9.01 -10.48 9.01
C ILE A 330 -8.69 -9.64 7.76
N LYS A 331 -7.45 -9.16 7.67
CA LYS A 331 -6.92 -8.37 6.56
C LYS A 331 -6.25 -9.23 5.49
N SER A 332 -5.54 -10.27 5.91
CA SER A 332 -4.93 -11.25 5.00
C SER A 332 -5.21 -12.67 5.48
N LEU A 333 -5.46 -13.57 4.54
CA LEU A 333 -5.69 -14.98 4.77
C LEU A 333 -4.86 -15.81 3.78
N HIS A 334 -3.90 -16.57 4.28
CA HIS A 334 -3.06 -17.47 3.48
C HIS A 334 -3.37 -18.91 3.84
N ALA A 335 -3.97 -19.65 2.90
CA ALA A 335 -4.32 -21.06 3.09
C ALA A 335 -3.18 -21.97 2.63
N PHE A 336 -2.75 -22.86 3.53
CA PHE A 336 -1.77 -23.91 3.27
C PHE A 336 -2.47 -25.25 3.42
N LEU A 337 -2.29 -26.13 2.44
CA LEU A 337 -2.70 -27.53 2.55
C LEU A 337 -1.58 -28.32 3.18
N ASP A 338 -1.89 -29.14 4.18
CA ASP A 338 -0.95 -30.12 4.68
C ASP A 338 -0.71 -31.13 3.55
N THR A 339 0.55 -31.38 3.20
CA THR A 339 0.88 -32.36 2.16
C THR A 339 0.27 -33.71 2.52
N VAL A 340 -0.65 -34.20 1.69
CA VAL A 340 -0.97 -35.62 1.62
C VAL A 340 0.35 -36.26 1.20
N ASN A 341 1.04 -36.96 2.10
CA ASN A 341 2.19 -37.77 1.70
C ASN A 341 1.76 -38.63 0.52
N LYS A 342 2.33 -38.36 -0.66
CA LYS A 342 2.13 -39.20 -1.85
C LYS A 342 2.80 -40.55 -1.64
#